data_AF-A0A096A1W9-F1
#
_entry.id   AF-A0A096A1W9-F1
#
_cell.length_a   1.000
_cell.length_b   1.000
_cell.length_c   1.000
_cell.angle_alpha   90.00
_cell.angle_beta   90.00
_cell.angle_gamma   90.00
#
_symmetry.space_group_name_H-M   'P 1'
#
loop_
_entity.id
_entity.type
_entity.pdbx_description
1 polymer ?
#
loop_
_entity_poly.entity_id
_entity_poly.type
_entity_poly.pdbx_seq_one_letter_code
_entity_poly.pdbx_strand_id
1 'polypeptide(L)'
;MTSPNNYLAVIKVVGVGGGGVNAVNRMIEEGLKGVEFIAVNTDSQALMFTDADVKLDIGREATRGLGAGANPEVGRTSAEDHKDEIEETLKGADMVFVTAGEGGGTGTGAAPVVASIAKKAGALTVGVVTKPFSFEGKRRTKQAMEGIEQLKEACDTLIVIPNDRLLQIGEESIGMMEAFRAADEVLFNGVQGITDLITTPGMINVDFADVRSVMASAGSALMGIGSARGENRAQKAAEMAINSPLLETTMEGATGVLLSFAGGSDIGLMEVNQAATLVEEQADDDANIIFGTIIDDNLGDEVRVTVIATGFEDRARKATVAPSQPKPEAEERPSSLPGGDNLGGGEPVREPVREPVARDEVRDDRRDDRRDDRDTGFTPRSRVSGGLFTDGSRRDAYRGGQHRDDRRDDRRDDRAPKDDGLDLPGWA
;
A
#
# COMPACT_ATOMS: atom_id res chain seq x y z
N MET A 1 -24.33 -30.33 -26.82
CA MET A 1 -24.11 -29.34 -25.74
C MET A 1 -22.63 -29.37 -25.44
N THR A 2 -21.90 -28.29 -25.76
CA THR A 2 -20.55 -28.10 -25.23
C THR A 2 -20.67 -27.73 -23.76
N SER A 3 -19.79 -28.27 -22.91
CA SER A 3 -19.62 -27.77 -21.54
C SER A 3 -19.32 -26.25 -21.58
N PRO A 4 -19.67 -25.48 -20.54
CA PRO A 4 -19.07 -24.16 -20.38
C PRO A 4 -17.55 -24.34 -20.35
N ASN A 5 -16.83 -23.58 -21.17
CA ASN A 5 -15.36 -23.57 -21.11
C ASN A 5 -14.97 -23.04 -19.72
N ASN A 6 -14.22 -23.81 -18.95
CA ASN A 6 -13.77 -23.43 -17.63
C ASN A 6 -12.63 -22.39 -17.76
N TYR A 7 -13.02 -21.15 -18.03
CA TYR A 7 -12.12 -20.03 -18.25
C TYR A 7 -11.53 -19.59 -16.91
N LEU A 8 -10.24 -19.87 -16.72
CA LEU A 8 -9.46 -19.36 -15.61
C LEU A 8 -9.14 -17.89 -15.89
N ALA A 9 -9.56 -17.00 -14.99
CA ALA A 9 -9.28 -15.57 -15.11
C ALA A 9 -7.76 -15.31 -15.05
N VAL A 10 -7.24 -14.49 -15.96
CA VAL A 10 -5.85 -14.09 -16.00
C VAL A 10 -5.64 -12.92 -15.03
N ILE A 11 -5.08 -13.22 -13.87
CA ILE A 11 -4.77 -12.23 -12.82
C ILE A 11 -3.31 -11.80 -12.94
N LYS A 12 -3.04 -10.49 -12.95
CA LYS A 12 -1.68 -9.94 -12.90
C LYS A 12 -1.49 -9.02 -11.69
N VAL A 13 -0.30 -9.04 -11.08
CA VAL A 13 0.04 -8.23 -9.91
C VAL A 13 1.23 -7.32 -10.25
N VAL A 14 0.99 -6.00 -10.21
CA VAL A 14 1.93 -4.98 -10.67
C VAL A 14 2.49 -4.20 -9.48
N GLY A 15 3.74 -4.45 -9.13
CA GLY A 15 4.48 -3.74 -8.09
C GLY A 15 5.13 -2.48 -8.64
N VAL A 16 4.62 -1.30 -8.25
CA VAL A 16 5.07 0.00 -8.78
C VAL A 16 5.94 0.77 -7.79
N GLY A 17 7.18 1.04 -8.19
CA GLY A 17 8.19 1.67 -7.35
C GLY A 17 8.72 0.75 -6.24
N GLY A 18 9.67 1.23 -5.45
CA GLY A 18 10.37 0.41 -4.44
C GLY A 18 9.45 -0.33 -3.47
N GLY A 19 8.42 0.33 -2.93
CA GLY A 19 7.45 -0.32 -2.03
C GLY A 19 6.60 -1.39 -2.72
N GLY A 20 6.10 -1.13 -3.94
CA GLY A 20 5.33 -2.11 -4.70
C GLY A 20 6.17 -3.32 -5.13
N VAL A 21 7.44 -3.10 -5.49
CA VAL A 21 8.37 -4.18 -5.84
C VAL A 21 8.77 -5.01 -4.61
N ASN A 22 8.93 -4.39 -3.43
CA ASN A 22 9.13 -5.14 -2.18
C ASN A 22 7.92 -6.03 -1.86
N ALA A 23 6.70 -5.50 -1.94
CA ALA A 23 5.48 -6.26 -1.73
C ALA A 23 5.33 -7.42 -2.73
N VAL A 24 5.66 -7.21 -4.02
CA VAL A 24 5.71 -8.28 -5.03
C VAL A 24 6.74 -9.36 -4.69
N ASN A 25 7.96 -8.98 -4.27
CA ASN A 25 8.95 -9.94 -3.80
C ASN A 25 8.42 -10.76 -2.61
N ARG A 26 7.73 -10.11 -1.65
CA ARG A 26 7.11 -10.79 -0.50
C ARG A 26 6.01 -11.76 -0.93
N MET A 27 5.19 -11.42 -1.92
CA MET A 27 4.16 -12.30 -2.51
C MET A 27 4.77 -13.53 -3.20
N ILE A 28 5.95 -13.38 -3.80
CA ILE A 28 6.71 -14.48 -4.42
C ILE A 28 7.38 -15.37 -3.34
N GLU A 29 7.97 -14.76 -2.29
CA GLU A 29 8.56 -15.49 -1.15
C GLU A 29 7.53 -16.38 -0.43
N GLU A 30 6.33 -15.86 -0.15
CA GLU A 30 5.23 -16.60 0.46
C GLU A 30 4.49 -17.52 -0.53
N GLY A 31 4.87 -17.49 -1.82
CA GLY A 31 4.44 -18.46 -2.82
C GLY A 31 2.99 -18.32 -3.27
N LEU A 32 2.46 -17.08 -3.39
CA LEU A 32 1.15 -16.79 -3.98
C LEU A 32 1.05 -17.35 -5.41
N LYS A 33 -0.11 -17.94 -5.77
CA LYS A 33 -0.28 -18.75 -7.00
C LYS A 33 -1.40 -18.22 -7.89
N GLY A 34 -1.36 -18.58 -9.17
CA GLY A 34 -2.38 -18.22 -10.15
C GLY A 34 -2.31 -16.76 -10.62
N VAL A 35 -1.19 -16.08 -10.36
CA VAL A 35 -0.93 -14.69 -10.78
C VAL A 35 0.37 -14.59 -11.56
N GLU A 36 0.47 -13.59 -12.44
CA GLU A 36 1.70 -13.17 -13.12
C GLU A 36 2.26 -11.91 -12.43
N PHE A 37 3.54 -11.91 -12.04
CA PHE A 37 4.16 -10.80 -11.33
C PHE A 37 4.91 -9.84 -12.26
N ILE A 38 4.59 -8.55 -12.14
CA ILE A 38 5.18 -7.47 -12.93
C ILE A 38 5.81 -6.44 -11.99
N ALA A 39 7.12 -6.25 -12.07
CA ALA A 39 7.84 -5.20 -11.33
C ALA A 39 8.09 -3.97 -12.23
N VAL A 40 7.62 -2.79 -11.80
CA VAL A 40 7.72 -1.53 -12.56
C VAL A 40 8.47 -0.50 -11.72
N ASN A 41 9.63 -0.02 -12.17
CA ASN A 41 10.39 1.00 -11.43
C ASN A 41 11.23 1.90 -12.33
N THR A 42 11.59 3.08 -11.82
CA THR A 42 12.57 4.01 -12.43
C THR A 42 13.99 3.83 -11.86
N ASP A 43 14.14 2.93 -10.89
CA ASP A 43 15.40 2.49 -10.30
C ASP A 43 15.76 1.12 -10.88
N SER A 44 16.75 1.13 -11.76
CA SER A 44 17.23 -0.05 -12.47
C SER A 44 17.97 -1.05 -11.56
N GLN A 45 18.47 -0.61 -10.39
CA GLN A 45 19.13 -1.49 -9.43
C GLN A 45 18.10 -2.31 -8.64
N ALA A 46 17.00 -1.69 -8.22
CA ALA A 46 15.90 -2.39 -7.55
C ALA A 46 15.33 -3.53 -8.43
N LEU A 47 15.22 -3.31 -9.75
CA LEU A 47 14.73 -4.32 -10.70
C LEU A 47 15.73 -5.48 -10.96
N MET A 48 17.00 -5.35 -10.57
CA MET A 48 17.95 -6.48 -10.63
C MET A 48 17.75 -7.49 -9.50
N PHE A 49 17.10 -7.10 -8.39
CA PHE A 49 16.91 -7.91 -7.18
C PHE A 49 15.46 -8.35 -6.93
N THR A 50 14.54 -8.14 -7.88
CA THR A 50 13.20 -8.72 -7.84
C THR A 50 13.16 -10.04 -8.59
N ASP A 51 12.36 -11.01 -8.13
CA ASP A 51 12.15 -12.30 -8.81
C ASP A 51 10.86 -12.33 -9.66
N ALA A 52 10.21 -11.17 -9.87
CA ALA A 52 9.02 -11.04 -10.71
C ALA A 52 9.26 -11.49 -12.18
N ASP A 53 8.23 -12.11 -12.77
CA ASP A 53 8.25 -12.68 -14.13
C ASP A 53 8.59 -11.63 -15.20
N VAL A 54 8.02 -10.42 -15.07
CA VAL A 54 8.22 -9.29 -15.98
C VAL A 54 8.77 -8.09 -15.23
N LYS A 55 9.71 -7.36 -15.86
CA LYS A 55 10.47 -6.26 -15.24
C LYS A 55 10.55 -5.07 -16.20
N LEU A 56 9.93 -3.94 -15.83
CA LEU A 56 9.84 -2.72 -16.65
C LEU A 56 10.66 -1.58 -16.01
N ASP A 57 11.81 -1.26 -16.62
CA ASP A 57 12.72 -0.14 -16.26
C ASP A 57 12.24 1.16 -16.94
N ILE A 58 11.24 1.80 -16.35
CA ILE A 58 10.57 2.97 -16.93
C ILE A 58 11.36 4.26 -16.72
N GLY A 59 11.26 5.19 -17.67
CA GLY A 59 11.85 6.54 -17.56
C GLY A 59 13.38 6.57 -17.58
N ARG A 60 14.02 5.52 -18.10
CA ARG A 60 15.48 5.36 -18.10
C ARG A 60 16.24 6.54 -18.71
N GLU A 61 15.67 7.22 -19.70
CA GLU A 61 16.26 8.44 -20.28
C GLU A 61 16.22 9.64 -19.32
N ALA A 62 15.13 9.80 -18.57
CA ALA A 62 14.90 10.89 -17.63
C ALA A 62 15.67 10.71 -16.31
N THR A 63 15.67 9.50 -15.74
CA THR A 63 16.29 9.20 -14.43
C THR A 63 17.72 8.66 -14.53
N ARG A 64 18.14 8.21 -15.71
CA ARG A 64 19.37 7.41 -15.93
C ARG A 64 19.37 6.09 -15.13
N GLY A 65 18.19 5.58 -14.78
CA GLY A 65 18.02 4.38 -13.96
C GLY A 65 18.29 4.59 -12.47
N LEU A 66 18.31 5.84 -11.98
CA LEU A 66 18.61 6.25 -10.60
C LEU A 66 17.37 6.59 -9.75
N GLY A 67 16.16 6.28 -10.23
CA GLY A 67 14.91 6.55 -9.53
C GLY A 67 14.38 7.98 -9.69
N ALA A 68 13.08 8.17 -9.40
CA ALA A 68 12.35 9.42 -9.56
C ALA A 68 12.60 10.50 -8.46
N GLY A 69 13.62 10.35 -7.61
CA GLY A 69 14.05 11.39 -6.65
C GLY A 69 12.99 11.92 -5.67
N ALA A 70 11.98 11.11 -5.31
CA ALA A 70 10.79 11.51 -4.54
C ALA A 70 9.97 12.67 -5.17
N ASN A 71 9.92 12.71 -6.50
CA ASN A 71 9.07 13.58 -7.30
C ASN A 71 8.04 12.74 -8.11
N PRO A 72 6.73 12.78 -7.76
CA PRO A 72 5.68 12.08 -8.48
C PRO A 72 5.62 12.39 -9.97
N GLU A 73 5.81 13.66 -10.37
CA GLU A 73 5.79 14.05 -11.79
C GLU A 73 6.82 13.28 -12.63
N VAL A 74 8.00 13.00 -12.08
CA VAL A 74 9.02 12.21 -12.77
C VAL A 74 8.58 10.76 -12.90
N GLY A 75 7.97 10.17 -11.86
CA GLY A 75 7.40 8.82 -11.94
C GLY A 75 6.25 8.73 -12.96
N ARG A 76 5.39 9.76 -12.99
CA ARG A 76 4.26 9.89 -13.91
C ARG A 76 4.70 9.96 -15.36
N THR A 77 5.53 10.95 -15.72
CA THR A 77 6.04 11.10 -17.10
C THR A 77 6.82 9.85 -17.53
N SER A 78 7.60 9.24 -16.63
CA SER A 78 8.29 7.97 -16.91
C SER A 78 7.34 6.85 -17.35
N ALA A 79 6.16 6.75 -16.74
CA ALA A 79 5.14 5.76 -17.10
C ALA A 79 4.29 6.16 -18.31
N GLU A 80 4.04 7.47 -18.51
CA GLU A 80 3.37 7.99 -19.71
C GLU A 80 4.23 7.77 -20.97
N ASP A 81 5.56 7.97 -20.87
CA ASP A 81 6.53 7.73 -21.95
C ASP A 81 6.66 6.23 -22.32
N HIS A 82 6.46 5.33 -21.36
CA HIS A 82 6.60 3.87 -21.52
C HIS A 82 5.23 3.16 -21.59
N LYS A 83 4.16 3.92 -21.87
CA LYS A 83 2.76 3.45 -21.88
C LYS A 83 2.58 2.19 -22.75
N ASP A 84 3.19 2.15 -23.93
CA ASP A 84 2.93 1.06 -24.90
C ASP A 84 3.58 -0.27 -24.45
N GLU A 85 4.69 -0.23 -23.71
CA GLU A 85 5.28 -1.41 -23.07
C GLU A 85 4.40 -1.93 -21.92
N ILE A 86 3.84 -1.01 -21.12
CA ILE A 86 2.89 -1.32 -20.05
C ILE A 86 1.59 -1.93 -20.64
N GLU A 87 1.07 -1.35 -21.73
CA GLU A 87 -0.16 -1.82 -22.39
C GLU A 87 -0.01 -3.22 -23.01
N GLU A 88 1.11 -3.53 -23.66
CA GLU A 88 1.38 -4.89 -24.16
C GLU A 88 1.62 -5.89 -23.01
N THR A 89 2.21 -5.46 -21.89
CA THR A 89 2.44 -6.31 -20.70
C THR A 89 1.14 -6.67 -19.97
N LEU A 90 0.20 -5.72 -19.85
CA LEU A 90 -1.10 -5.93 -19.18
C LEU A 90 -2.17 -6.59 -20.07
N LYS A 91 -1.86 -6.77 -21.35
CA LYS A 91 -2.74 -7.32 -22.38
C LYS A 91 -3.25 -8.72 -22.02
N GLY A 92 -4.57 -8.90 -22.14
CA GLY A 92 -5.22 -10.18 -21.86
C GLY A 92 -5.37 -10.53 -20.39
N ALA A 93 -5.10 -9.60 -19.46
CA ALA A 93 -5.51 -9.73 -18.07
C ALA A 93 -7.01 -9.48 -17.90
N ASP A 94 -7.70 -10.34 -17.16
CA ASP A 94 -9.07 -10.11 -16.70
C ASP A 94 -9.09 -9.22 -15.45
N MET A 95 -8.05 -9.33 -14.63
CA MET A 95 -7.89 -8.60 -13.38
C MET A 95 -6.44 -8.13 -13.20
N VAL A 96 -6.26 -6.89 -12.77
CA VAL A 96 -4.94 -6.30 -12.49
C VAL A 96 -4.95 -5.70 -11.10
N PHE A 97 -4.09 -6.22 -10.23
CA PHE A 97 -3.73 -5.59 -8.96
C PHE A 97 -2.59 -4.59 -9.19
N VAL A 98 -2.73 -3.36 -8.70
CA VAL A 98 -1.67 -2.35 -8.72
C VAL A 98 -1.27 -2.06 -7.28
N THR A 99 -0.07 -2.47 -6.89
CA THR A 99 0.47 -2.28 -5.53
C THR A 99 1.62 -1.27 -5.50
N ALA A 100 1.56 -0.34 -4.54
CA ALA A 100 2.52 0.75 -4.40
C ALA A 100 2.62 1.26 -2.96
N GLY A 101 3.81 1.73 -2.60
CA GLY A 101 4.02 2.56 -1.41
C GLY A 101 3.88 4.04 -1.75
N GLU A 102 2.90 4.71 -1.14
CA GLU A 102 2.53 6.08 -1.49
C GLU A 102 3.36 7.15 -0.76
N GLY A 103 3.40 8.35 -1.34
CA GLY A 103 4.30 9.44 -0.93
C GLY A 103 5.73 9.31 -1.49
N GLY A 104 5.94 8.40 -2.43
CA GLY A 104 7.19 8.22 -3.16
C GLY A 104 7.37 9.19 -4.32
N GLY A 105 8.23 8.80 -5.27
CA GLY A 105 8.26 9.36 -6.62
C GLY A 105 7.60 8.41 -7.60
N THR A 106 8.18 7.22 -7.76
CA THR A 106 7.74 6.23 -8.74
C THR A 106 6.33 5.70 -8.49
N GLY A 107 6.02 5.19 -7.29
CA GLY A 107 4.70 4.63 -6.95
C GLY A 107 3.59 5.65 -7.20
N THR A 108 3.59 6.73 -6.42
CA THR A 108 2.67 7.89 -6.49
C THR A 108 2.47 8.48 -7.90
N GLY A 109 3.52 8.49 -8.73
CA GLY A 109 3.44 9.02 -10.09
C GLY A 109 2.93 8.00 -11.12
N ALA A 110 3.45 6.78 -11.08
CA ALA A 110 3.23 5.76 -12.12
C ALA A 110 2.01 4.85 -11.84
N ALA A 111 1.65 4.60 -10.58
CA ALA A 111 0.54 3.70 -10.25
C ALA A 111 -0.81 4.17 -10.84
N PRO A 112 -1.17 5.47 -10.81
CA PRO A 112 -2.37 5.96 -11.50
C PRO A 112 -2.32 5.74 -13.02
N VAL A 113 -1.13 5.86 -13.64
CA VAL A 113 -0.94 5.65 -15.08
C VAL A 113 -1.13 4.17 -15.43
N VAL A 114 -0.48 3.27 -14.70
CA VAL A 114 -0.60 1.81 -14.83
C VAL A 114 -2.05 1.35 -14.66
N ALA A 115 -2.73 1.79 -13.59
CA ALA A 115 -4.15 1.48 -13.36
C ALA A 115 -5.04 2.01 -14.50
N SER A 116 -4.78 3.23 -14.98
CA SER A 116 -5.54 3.82 -16.08
C SER A 116 -5.29 3.13 -17.43
N ILE A 117 -4.21 2.36 -17.59
CA ILE A 117 -3.96 1.50 -18.76
C ILE A 117 -4.72 0.17 -18.59
N ALA A 118 -4.60 -0.50 -17.43
CA ALA A 118 -5.33 -1.73 -17.11
C ALA A 118 -6.85 -1.58 -17.32
N LYS A 119 -7.44 -0.52 -16.75
CA LYS A 119 -8.87 -0.23 -16.85
C LYS A 119 -9.33 0.10 -18.28
N LYS A 120 -8.45 0.68 -19.11
CA LYS A 120 -8.71 0.90 -20.54
C LYS A 120 -8.60 -0.38 -21.38
N ALA A 121 -7.74 -1.31 -20.99
CA ALA A 121 -7.65 -2.65 -21.59
C ALA A 121 -8.87 -3.54 -21.25
N GLY A 122 -9.68 -3.15 -20.25
CA GLY A 122 -10.92 -3.82 -19.84
C GLY A 122 -10.81 -4.67 -18.58
N ALA A 123 -9.61 -4.77 -17.99
CA ALA A 123 -9.35 -5.52 -16.78
C ALA A 123 -10.00 -4.87 -15.55
N LEU A 124 -10.55 -5.70 -14.65
CA LEU A 124 -10.97 -5.26 -13.31
C LEU A 124 -9.73 -4.76 -12.56
N THR A 125 -9.67 -3.46 -12.30
CA THR A 125 -8.43 -2.82 -11.81
C THR A 125 -8.53 -2.50 -10.33
N VAL A 126 -7.76 -3.19 -9.49
CA VAL A 126 -7.77 -3.02 -8.03
C VAL A 126 -6.45 -2.41 -7.56
N GLY A 127 -6.51 -1.21 -7.00
CA GLY A 127 -5.36 -0.62 -6.31
C GLY A 127 -5.28 -1.13 -4.88
N VAL A 128 -4.08 -1.50 -4.42
CA VAL A 128 -3.82 -1.90 -3.03
C VAL A 128 -2.56 -1.15 -2.58
N VAL A 129 -2.71 -0.05 -1.82
CA VAL A 129 -1.60 0.89 -1.56
C VAL A 129 -1.44 1.25 -0.10
N THR A 130 -0.21 1.56 0.32
CA THR A 130 0.12 1.96 1.69
C THR A 130 0.35 3.46 1.83
N LYS A 131 -0.34 4.12 2.76
CA LYS A 131 0.00 5.48 3.22
C LYS A 131 1.31 5.42 4.03
N PRO A 132 2.24 6.36 3.86
CA PRO A 132 3.51 6.38 4.61
C PRO A 132 3.30 6.62 6.10
N PHE A 133 4.21 6.14 6.95
CA PHE A 133 4.16 6.37 8.39
C PHE A 133 4.31 7.86 8.72
N SER A 134 3.68 8.33 9.80
CA SER A 134 3.78 9.72 10.27
C SER A 134 5.22 10.18 10.55
N PHE A 135 6.13 9.26 10.92
CA PHE A 135 7.54 9.57 11.14
C PHE A 135 8.31 9.90 9.85
N GLU A 136 7.82 9.47 8.68
CA GLU A 136 8.44 9.76 7.38
C GLU A 136 8.25 11.22 6.94
N GLY A 137 7.35 11.95 7.61
CA GLY A 137 7.23 13.40 7.54
C GLY A 137 6.19 13.90 6.52
N LYS A 138 5.58 15.04 6.89
CA LYS A 138 4.39 15.63 6.23
C LYS A 138 4.47 15.80 4.71
N ARG A 139 5.68 15.91 4.13
CA ARG A 139 5.87 15.96 2.68
C ARG A 139 5.45 14.64 2.02
N ARG A 140 5.90 13.49 2.51
CA ARG A 140 5.49 12.17 1.99
C ARG A 140 3.99 11.96 2.17
N THR A 141 3.45 12.29 3.34
CA THR A 141 1.99 12.21 3.60
C THR A 141 1.18 13.07 2.62
N LYS A 142 1.61 14.30 2.30
CA LYS A 142 0.92 15.13 1.29
C LYS A 142 0.98 14.50 -0.10
N GLN A 143 2.17 14.09 -0.53
CA GLN A 143 2.36 13.44 -1.84
C GLN A 143 1.53 12.15 -1.96
N ALA A 144 1.41 11.37 -0.87
CA ALA A 144 0.57 10.18 -0.81
C ALA A 144 -0.91 10.49 -1.03
N MET A 145 -1.47 11.49 -0.34
CA MET A 145 -2.87 11.87 -0.54
C MET A 145 -3.14 12.39 -1.97
N GLU A 146 -2.17 13.09 -2.57
CA GLU A 146 -2.27 13.57 -3.96
C GLU A 146 -2.17 12.41 -4.99
N GLY A 147 -1.46 11.33 -4.68
CA GLY A 147 -1.43 10.09 -5.50
C GLY A 147 -2.68 9.24 -5.32
N ILE A 148 -3.15 9.05 -4.09
CA ILE A 148 -4.32 8.24 -3.74
C ILE A 148 -5.57 8.71 -4.47
N GLU A 149 -5.85 10.02 -4.54
CA GLU A 149 -7.05 10.51 -5.26
C GLU A 149 -6.93 10.31 -6.79
N GLN A 150 -5.73 10.46 -7.37
CA GLN A 150 -5.50 10.15 -8.80
C GLN A 150 -5.63 8.65 -9.09
N LEU A 151 -5.15 7.79 -8.19
CA LEU A 151 -5.26 6.34 -8.32
C LEU A 151 -6.71 5.87 -8.18
N LYS A 152 -7.49 6.53 -7.32
CA LYS A 152 -8.92 6.28 -7.10
C LYS A 152 -9.75 6.56 -8.34
N GLU A 153 -9.44 7.62 -9.10
CA GLU A 153 -10.06 7.89 -10.41
C GLU A 153 -9.65 6.84 -11.47
N ALA A 154 -8.45 6.26 -11.34
CA ALA A 154 -7.88 5.32 -12.30
C ALA A 154 -8.29 3.84 -12.09
N CYS A 155 -8.58 3.44 -10.85
CA CYS A 155 -8.99 2.07 -10.47
C CYS A 155 -10.51 1.86 -10.55
N ASP A 156 -10.94 0.61 -10.38
CA ASP A 156 -12.33 0.23 -10.08
C ASP A 156 -12.60 0.15 -8.58
N THR A 157 -11.64 -0.42 -7.83
CA THR A 157 -11.61 -0.42 -6.37
C THR A 157 -10.22 0.03 -5.90
N LEU A 158 -10.14 0.80 -4.83
CA LEU A 158 -8.89 1.19 -4.18
C LEU A 158 -8.93 0.85 -2.68
N ILE A 159 -8.12 -0.12 -2.28
CA ILE A 159 -7.84 -0.46 -0.88
C ILE A 159 -6.65 0.40 -0.42
N VAL A 160 -6.83 1.15 0.67
CA VAL A 160 -5.80 2.06 1.21
C VAL A 160 -5.44 1.66 2.64
N ILE A 161 -4.19 1.23 2.82
CA ILE A 161 -3.66 0.70 4.09
C ILE A 161 -2.89 1.82 4.82
N PRO A 162 -3.32 2.28 6.00
CA PRO A 162 -2.56 3.23 6.81
C PRO A 162 -1.42 2.54 7.59
N ASN A 163 -0.16 2.80 7.22
CA ASN A 163 0.99 2.20 7.93
C ASN A 163 1.04 2.56 9.43
N ASP A 164 0.53 3.73 9.84
CA ASP A 164 0.42 4.11 11.25
C ASP A 164 -0.51 3.19 12.08
N ARG A 165 -1.34 2.34 11.46
CA ARG A 165 -2.14 1.32 12.15
C ARG A 165 -1.37 0.03 12.41
N LEU A 166 -0.34 -0.27 11.61
CA LEU A 166 0.56 -1.39 11.86
C LEU A 166 1.29 -1.22 13.20
N LEU A 167 1.60 0.04 13.56
CA LEU A 167 2.15 0.43 14.87
C LEU A 167 1.18 0.24 16.05
N GLN A 168 -0.10 -0.07 15.79
CA GLN A 168 -1.12 -0.35 16.81
C GLN A 168 -1.44 -1.85 16.92
N ILE A 169 -1.06 -2.63 15.90
CA ILE A 169 -1.18 -4.09 15.85
C ILE A 169 0.10 -4.76 16.40
N GLY A 170 1.25 -4.12 16.21
CA GLY A 170 2.54 -4.59 16.70
C GLY A 170 2.84 -4.34 18.18
N GLU A 171 3.85 -5.03 18.70
CA GLU A 171 4.39 -4.79 20.04
C GLU A 171 5.13 -3.44 20.15
N GLU A 172 5.21 -2.87 21.37
CA GLU A 172 5.87 -1.58 21.67
C GLU A 172 7.37 -1.51 21.26
N SER A 173 7.97 -2.63 20.87
CA SER A 173 9.39 -2.81 20.57
C SER A 173 9.73 -2.97 19.09
N ILE A 174 8.74 -2.97 18.18
CA ILE A 174 8.94 -3.24 16.74
C ILE A 174 10.04 -2.36 16.12
N GLY A 175 10.98 -3.02 15.45
CA GLY A 175 12.03 -2.36 14.67
C GLY A 175 11.52 -1.81 13.34
N MET A 176 12.19 -0.79 12.81
CA MET A 176 11.82 -0.17 11.52
C MET A 176 11.72 -1.18 10.35
N MET A 177 12.59 -2.20 10.32
CA MET A 177 12.54 -3.26 9.30
C MET A 177 11.32 -4.19 9.45
N GLU A 178 10.83 -4.39 10.67
CA GLU A 178 9.65 -5.20 10.97
C GLU A 178 8.38 -4.42 10.65
N ALA A 179 8.36 -3.11 10.94
CA ALA A 179 7.26 -2.22 10.56
C ALA A 179 7.04 -2.17 9.04
N PHE A 180 8.12 -2.10 8.23
CA PHE A 180 7.99 -2.19 6.76
C PHE A 180 7.55 -3.59 6.29
N ARG A 181 8.07 -4.68 6.89
CA ARG A 181 7.60 -6.04 6.58
C ARG A 181 6.11 -6.24 6.88
N ALA A 182 5.60 -5.66 7.97
CA ALA A 182 4.17 -5.68 8.28
C ALA A 182 3.33 -4.93 7.22
N ALA A 183 3.89 -3.89 6.59
CA ALA A 183 3.23 -3.20 5.47
C ALA A 183 3.21 -4.08 4.21
N ASP A 184 4.34 -4.72 3.87
CA ASP A 184 4.44 -5.69 2.77
C ASP A 184 3.51 -6.91 2.99
N GLU A 185 3.35 -7.35 4.24
CA GLU A 185 2.47 -8.45 4.65
C GLU A 185 0.98 -8.08 4.55
N VAL A 186 0.56 -6.87 4.91
CA VAL A 186 -0.83 -6.43 4.71
C VAL A 186 -1.12 -6.19 3.22
N LEU A 187 -0.15 -5.72 2.43
CA LEU A 187 -0.26 -5.68 0.97
C LEU A 187 -0.41 -7.09 0.36
N PHE A 188 0.37 -8.07 0.83
CA PHE A 188 0.23 -9.49 0.47
C PHE A 188 -1.17 -10.03 0.81
N ASN A 189 -1.62 -9.89 2.07
CA ASN A 189 -2.94 -10.39 2.49
C ASN A 189 -4.10 -9.75 1.70
N GLY A 190 -3.97 -8.49 1.27
CA GLY A 190 -4.99 -7.79 0.48
C GLY A 190 -5.10 -8.30 -0.96
N VAL A 191 -3.99 -8.66 -1.59
CA VAL A 191 -4.00 -9.33 -2.91
C VAL A 191 -4.43 -10.79 -2.76
N GLN A 192 -3.89 -11.50 -1.76
CA GLN A 192 -4.21 -12.91 -1.48
C GLN A 192 -5.71 -13.11 -1.23
N GLY A 193 -6.31 -12.33 -0.32
CA GLY A 193 -7.70 -12.53 0.12
C GLY A 193 -8.75 -12.44 -0.98
N ILE A 194 -8.44 -11.78 -2.09
CA ILE A 194 -9.27 -11.73 -3.31
C ILE A 194 -8.81 -12.78 -4.34
N THR A 195 -7.48 -12.94 -4.52
CA THR A 195 -6.91 -13.88 -5.49
C THR A 195 -7.31 -15.32 -5.18
N ASP A 196 -7.16 -15.76 -3.92
CA ASP A 196 -7.40 -17.15 -3.53
C ASP A 196 -8.87 -17.54 -3.67
N LEU A 197 -9.83 -16.60 -3.55
CA LEU A 197 -11.25 -16.84 -3.84
C LEU A 197 -11.51 -17.20 -5.31
N ILE A 198 -10.65 -16.76 -6.23
CA ILE A 198 -10.77 -16.97 -7.67
C ILE A 198 -9.90 -18.15 -8.13
N THR A 199 -8.71 -18.33 -7.53
CA THR A 199 -7.71 -19.32 -7.96
C THR A 199 -7.73 -20.62 -7.17
N THR A 200 -8.18 -20.60 -5.91
CA THR A 200 -8.09 -21.74 -4.97
C THR A 200 -9.49 -22.23 -4.59
N PRO A 201 -10.02 -23.26 -5.26
CA PRO A 201 -11.39 -23.73 -5.03
C PRO A 201 -11.54 -24.39 -3.65
N GLY A 202 -12.49 -23.90 -2.85
CA GLY A 202 -12.94 -24.53 -1.62
C GLY A 202 -14.28 -25.25 -1.78
N MET A 203 -15.07 -25.33 -0.70
CA MET A 203 -16.41 -25.95 -0.73
C MET A 203 -17.50 -25.01 -1.25
N ILE A 204 -17.30 -23.70 -1.10
CA ILE A 204 -18.17 -22.62 -1.58
C ILE A 204 -17.29 -21.70 -2.42
N ASN A 205 -17.32 -21.92 -3.74
CA ASN A 205 -16.59 -21.12 -4.71
C ASN A 205 -17.41 -19.90 -5.11
N VAL A 206 -16.75 -18.75 -5.12
CA VAL A 206 -17.23 -17.50 -5.71
C VAL A 206 -16.75 -17.47 -7.16
N ASP A 207 -17.56 -16.99 -8.11
CA ASP A 207 -17.09 -16.85 -9.50
C ASP A 207 -16.51 -15.45 -9.78
N PHE A 208 -15.78 -15.30 -10.89
CA PHE A 208 -15.14 -14.02 -11.21
C PHE A 208 -16.16 -12.91 -11.54
N ALA A 209 -17.34 -13.25 -12.04
CA ALA A 209 -18.41 -12.28 -12.28
C ALA A 209 -19.05 -11.80 -10.96
N ASP A 210 -19.15 -12.67 -9.95
CA ASP A 210 -19.54 -12.28 -8.59
C ASP A 210 -18.55 -11.25 -8.03
N VAL A 211 -17.26 -11.57 -7.95
CA VAL A 211 -16.22 -10.62 -7.45
C VAL A 211 -16.26 -9.31 -8.24
N ARG A 212 -16.38 -9.39 -9.57
CA ARG A 212 -16.50 -8.22 -10.45
C ARG A 212 -17.78 -7.42 -10.21
N SER A 213 -18.87 -8.02 -9.73
CA SER A 213 -20.13 -7.32 -9.42
C SER A 213 -20.02 -6.39 -8.20
N VAL A 214 -19.21 -6.77 -7.20
CA VAL A 214 -18.95 -5.95 -6.00
C VAL A 214 -17.78 -5.00 -6.18
N MET A 215 -16.75 -5.37 -6.94
CA MET A 215 -15.52 -4.57 -7.06
C MET A 215 -15.47 -3.62 -8.27
N ALA A 216 -16.34 -3.76 -9.28
CA ALA A 216 -16.34 -2.87 -10.44
C ALA A 216 -16.86 -1.47 -10.09
N SER A 217 -15.98 -0.46 -10.19
CA SER A 217 -16.28 0.95 -9.88
C SER A 217 -16.84 1.22 -8.48
N ALA A 218 -16.51 0.37 -7.50
CA ALA A 218 -16.90 0.53 -6.09
C ALA A 218 -16.15 1.66 -5.36
N GLY A 219 -15.06 2.17 -5.94
CA GLY A 219 -14.32 3.32 -5.42
C GLY A 219 -13.45 2.97 -4.22
N SER A 220 -13.59 3.72 -3.12
CA SER A 220 -12.83 3.49 -1.89
C SER A 220 -13.28 2.20 -1.18
N ALA A 221 -12.32 1.34 -0.82
CA ALA A 221 -12.56 0.11 -0.09
C ALA A 221 -11.69 0.01 1.18
N LEU A 222 -12.21 -0.70 2.18
CA LEU A 222 -11.55 -0.98 3.45
C LEU A 222 -11.41 -2.49 3.63
N MET A 223 -10.36 -2.91 4.34
CA MET A 223 -9.96 -4.30 4.48
C MET A 223 -9.67 -4.61 5.95
N GLY A 224 -10.26 -5.69 6.45
CA GLY A 224 -10.02 -6.23 7.79
C GLY A 224 -9.56 -7.68 7.71
N ILE A 225 -8.59 -8.05 8.55
CA ILE A 225 -8.12 -9.43 8.70
C ILE A 225 -8.26 -9.82 10.18
N GLY A 226 -8.70 -11.04 10.44
CA GLY A 226 -8.56 -11.71 11.73
C GLY A 226 -8.25 -13.19 11.55
N SER A 227 -7.56 -13.81 12.51
CA SER A 227 -7.47 -15.27 12.57
C SER A 227 -7.53 -15.78 14.00
N ALA A 228 -8.05 -17.00 14.17
CA ALA A 228 -8.26 -17.61 15.47
C ALA A 228 -8.22 -19.14 15.38
N ARG A 229 -8.04 -19.78 16.55
CA ARG A 229 -7.87 -21.23 16.74
C ARG A 229 -8.80 -21.76 17.84
N GLY A 230 -9.09 -23.07 17.80
CA GLY A 230 -9.95 -23.75 18.78
C GLY A 230 -11.45 -23.45 18.64
N GLU A 231 -12.21 -23.63 19.73
CA GLU A 231 -13.68 -23.46 19.72
C GLU A 231 -14.11 -22.06 19.28
N ASN A 232 -15.14 -21.98 18.43
CA ASN A 232 -15.67 -20.75 17.82
C ASN A 232 -14.61 -19.93 17.03
N ARG A 233 -13.57 -20.58 16.49
CA ARG A 233 -12.52 -19.94 15.67
C ARG A 233 -13.05 -19.03 14.56
N ALA A 234 -14.00 -19.48 13.74
CA ALA A 234 -14.54 -18.67 12.64
C ALA A 234 -15.23 -17.38 13.14
N GLN A 235 -16.01 -17.48 14.22
CA GLN A 235 -16.70 -16.33 14.83
C GLN A 235 -15.68 -15.32 15.38
N LYS A 236 -14.69 -15.79 16.16
CA LYS A 236 -13.62 -14.94 16.71
C LYS A 236 -12.78 -14.27 15.63
N ALA A 237 -12.46 -14.99 14.55
CA ALA A 237 -11.72 -14.45 13.42
C ALA A 237 -12.53 -13.37 12.67
N ALA A 238 -13.86 -13.54 12.51
CA ALA A 238 -14.73 -12.52 11.95
C ALA A 238 -14.88 -11.29 12.87
N GLU A 239 -15.06 -11.49 14.18
CA GLU A 239 -15.04 -10.40 15.18
C GLU A 239 -13.73 -9.59 15.11
N MET A 240 -12.57 -10.27 15.01
CA MET A 240 -11.27 -9.63 14.84
C MET A 240 -11.12 -8.91 13.49
N ALA A 241 -11.69 -9.44 12.40
CA ALA A 241 -11.65 -8.80 11.09
C ALA A 241 -12.50 -7.52 11.04
N ILE A 242 -13.72 -7.53 11.60
CA ILE A 242 -14.63 -6.36 11.66
C ILE A 242 -14.11 -5.29 12.62
N ASN A 243 -13.39 -5.68 13.67
CA ASN A 243 -12.74 -4.75 14.61
C ASN A 243 -11.26 -4.47 14.26
N SER A 244 -10.82 -4.82 13.05
CA SER A 244 -9.42 -4.72 12.65
C SER A 244 -8.97 -3.24 12.56
N PRO A 245 -7.82 -2.83 13.17
CA PRO A 245 -7.34 -1.45 13.11
C PRO A 245 -7.05 -0.91 11.70
N LEU A 246 -7.01 -1.78 10.69
CA LEU A 246 -6.87 -1.44 9.27
C LEU A 246 -8.14 -0.79 8.67
N LEU A 247 -9.30 -1.02 9.28
CA LEU A 247 -10.56 -0.38 8.91
C LEU A 247 -10.57 1.06 9.45
N GLU A 248 -10.27 2.05 8.60
CA GLU A 248 -10.26 3.47 8.99
C GLU A 248 -11.65 4.03 9.35
N THR A 249 -12.72 3.33 8.98
CA THR A 249 -14.13 3.65 9.25
C THR A 249 -14.86 2.36 9.60
N THR A 250 -15.99 2.46 10.32
CA THR A 250 -16.87 1.32 10.61
C THR A 250 -17.38 0.67 9.32
N MET A 251 -17.80 -0.60 9.43
CA MET A 251 -18.38 -1.36 8.32
C MET A 251 -19.79 -0.88 7.92
N GLU A 252 -20.45 -0.14 8.82
CA GLU A 252 -21.78 0.46 8.65
C GLU A 252 -21.90 1.25 7.32
N GLY A 253 -22.82 0.83 6.45
CA GLY A 253 -23.07 1.53 5.18
C GLY A 253 -22.14 1.14 4.02
N ALA A 254 -21.34 0.08 4.16
CA ALA A 254 -20.78 -0.62 3.01
C ALA A 254 -21.93 -1.28 2.20
N THR A 255 -21.99 -1.01 0.89
CA THR A 255 -23.05 -1.54 0.00
C THR A 255 -22.60 -2.80 -0.76
N GLY A 256 -21.31 -3.11 -0.75
CA GLY A 256 -20.74 -4.36 -1.24
C GLY A 256 -19.74 -4.91 -0.23
N VAL A 257 -19.83 -6.20 0.05
CA VAL A 257 -18.95 -6.90 1.00
C VAL A 257 -18.45 -8.18 0.36
N LEU A 258 -17.14 -8.39 0.38
CA LEU A 258 -16.50 -9.66 0.04
C LEU A 258 -15.93 -10.26 1.32
N LEU A 259 -16.36 -11.48 1.64
CA LEU A 259 -16.05 -12.20 2.87
C LEU A 259 -15.38 -13.54 2.53
N SER A 260 -14.15 -13.71 2.98
CA SER A 260 -13.31 -14.87 2.66
C SER A 260 -12.94 -15.65 3.92
N PHE A 261 -13.23 -16.95 3.93
CA PHE A 261 -12.91 -17.88 5.01
C PHE A 261 -11.83 -18.86 4.57
N ALA A 262 -10.59 -18.69 5.01
CA ALA A 262 -9.52 -19.66 4.82
C ALA A 262 -9.35 -20.54 6.07
N GLY A 263 -9.30 -21.86 5.89
CA GLY A 263 -9.10 -22.84 6.96
C GLY A 263 -8.80 -24.23 6.42
N GLY A 264 -8.46 -25.17 7.30
CA GLY A 264 -8.26 -26.57 6.91
C GLY A 264 -9.55 -27.26 6.44
N SER A 265 -9.41 -28.47 5.88
CA SER A 265 -10.54 -29.34 5.46
C SER A 265 -11.53 -29.73 6.58
N ASP A 266 -11.33 -29.27 7.82
CA ASP A 266 -12.20 -29.49 8.98
C ASP A 266 -13.20 -28.35 9.24
N ILE A 267 -13.15 -27.25 8.48
CA ILE A 267 -14.00 -26.06 8.70
C ILE A 267 -15.50 -26.39 8.54
N GLY A 268 -16.26 -26.14 9.61
CA GLY A 268 -17.68 -26.50 9.67
C GLY A 268 -18.58 -25.45 9.02
N LEU A 269 -19.54 -25.87 8.19
CA LEU A 269 -20.57 -24.99 7.62
C LEU A 269 -21.31 -24.16 8.69
N MET A 270 -21.52 -24.72 9.88
CA MET A 270 -22.12 -24.02 11.03
C MET A 270 -21.20 -22.93 11.61
N GLU A 271 -19.88 -23.14 11.60
CA GLU A 271 -18.89 -22.14 12.04
C GLU A 271 -18.88 -20.95 11.06
N VAL A 272 -18.86 -21.25 9.76
CA VAL A 272 -18.91 -20.26 8.67
C VAL A 272 -20.21 -19.46 8.70
N ASN A 273 -21.37 -20.12 8.87
CA ASN A 273 -22.67 -19.44 8.93
C ASN A 273 -22.77 -18.48 10.13
N GLN A 274 -22.31 -18.88 11.31
CA GLN A 274 -22.33 -18.02 12.50
C GLN A 274 -21.44 -16.78 12.32
N ALA A 275 -20.28 -16.96 11.70
CA ALA A 275 -19.37 -15.87 11.39
C ALA A 275 -19.90 -14.94 10.28
N ALA A 276 -20.58 -15.49 9.27
CA ALA A 276 -21.19 -14.70 8.19
C ALA A 276 -22.35 -13.82 8.68
N THR A 277 -23.25 -14.34 9.53
CA THR A 277 -24.33 -13.54 10.11
C THR A 277 -23.80 -12.38 10.97
N LEU A 278 -22.66 -12.56 11.66
CA LEU A 278 -22.03 -11.48 12.43
C LEU A 278 -21.48 -10.34 11.54
N VAL A 279 -21.06 -10.66 10.31
CA VAL A 279 -20.66 -9.68 9.29
C VAL A 279 -21.89 -9.00 8.67
N GLU A 280 -22.96 -9.76 8.41
CA GLU A 280 -24.25 -9.28 7.90
C GLU A 280 -24.91 -8.27 8.86
N GLU A 281 -24.90 -8.55 10.17
CA GLU A 281 -25.38 -7.65 11.24
C GLU A 281 -24.60 -6.31 11.36
N GLN A 282 -23.51 -6.12 10.60
CA GLN A 282 -22.67 -4.92 10.60
C GLN A 282 -22.63 -4.20 9.24
N ALA A 283 -23.30 -4.74 8.22
CA ALA A 283 -23.42 -4.16 6.88
C ALA A 283 -24.62 -3.18 6.79
N ASP A 284 -24.96 -2.72 5.58
CA ASP A 284 -26.25 -2.05 5.29
C ASP A 284 -27.31 -3.11 4.93
N ASP A 285 -28.60 -2.88 5.24
CA ASP A 285 -29.68 -3.87 5.00
C ASP A 285 -29.81 -4.29 3.52
N ASP A 286 -29.44 -3.40 2.59
CA ASP A 286 -29.45 -3.62 1.13
C ASP A 286 -28.05 -4.06 0.57
N ALA A 287 -27.09 -4.45 1.41
CA ALA A 287 -25.71 -4.75 0.99
C ALA A 287 -25.58 -6.06 0.20
N ASN A 288 -24.80 -6.03 -0.89
CA ASN A 288 -24.44 -7.22 -1.65
C ASN A 288 -23.27 -7.96 -0.97
N ILE A 289 -23.58 -8.99 -0.19
CA ILE A 289 -22.57 -9.80 0.53
C ILE A 289 -22.23 -11.06 -0.27
N ILE A 290 -20.99 -11.11 -0.75
CA ILE A 290 -20.37 -12.28 -1.38
C ILE A 290 -19.55 -13.01 -0.31
N PHE A 291 -19.79 -14.30 -0.13
CA PHE A 291 -19.06 -15.14 0.80
C PHE A 291 -18.41 -16.33 0.07
N GLY A 292 -17.16 -16.63 0.41
CA GLY A 292 -16.43 -17.76 -0.14
C GLY A 292 -15.57 -18.46 0.89
N THR A 293 -15.23 -19.72 0.61
CA THR A 293 -14.36 -20.54 1.45
C THR A 293 -13.13 -20.97 0.66
N ILE A 294 -11.96 -20.92 1.29
CA ILE A 294 -10.68 -21.41 0.78
C ILE A 294 -10.25 -22.57 1.69
N ILE A 295 -9.87 -23.71 1.10
CA ILE A 295 -9.35 -24.84 1.87
C ILE A 295 -7.82 -24.83 1.79
N ASP A 296 -7.17 -24.60 2.93
CA ASP A 296 -5.73 -24.69 3.11
C ASP A 296 -5.39 -25.53 4.33
N ASP A 297 -5.03 -26.80 4.09
CA ASP A 297 -4.65 -27.75 5.14
C ASP A 297 -3.35 -27.36 5.88
N ASN A 298 -2.57 -26.38 5.37
CA ASN A 298 -1.40 -25.86 6.08
C ASN A 298 -1.78 -25.01 7.31
N LEU A 299 -3.00 -24.46 7.36
CA LEU A 299 -3.50 -23.68 8.51
C LEU A 299 -3.79 -24.56 9.75
N GLY A 300 -4.05 -25.86 9.54
CA GLY A 300 -4.34 -26.81 10.62
C GLY A 300 -5.63 -26.46 11.37
N ASP A 301 -5.51 -26.07 12.64
CA ASP A 301 -6.65 -25.68 13.48
C ASP A 301 -7.05 -24.20 13.33
N GLU A 302 -6.29 -23.39 12.58
CA GLU A 302 -6.56 -21.97 12.37
C GLU A 302 -7.62 -21.71 11.28
N VAL A 303 -8.48 -20.74 11.55
CA VAL A 303 -9.34 -20.10 10.54
C VAL A 303 -8.96 -18.63 10.45
N ARG A 304 -8.66 -18.17 9.23
CA ARG A 304 -8.43 -16.77 8.87
C ARG A 304 -9.65 -16.23 8.13
N VAL A 305 -10.12 -15.07 8.54
CA VAL A 305 -11.23 -14.35 7.92
C VAL A 305 -10.69 -13.03 7.36
N THR A 306 -10.94 -12.80 6.08
CA THR A 306 -10.66 -11.53 5.40
C THR A 306 -11.99 -10.90 4.98
N VAL A 307 -12.20 -9.66 5.42
CA VAL A 307 -13.38 -8.84 5.09
C VAL A 307 -12.92 -7.68 4.21
N ILE A 308 -13.55 -7.50 3.05
CA ILE A 308 -13.32 -6.36 2.17
C ILE A 308 -14.65 -5.66 1.93
N ALA A 309 -14.77 -4.45 2.49
CA ALA A 309 -15.98 -3.64 2.45
C ALA A 309 -15.81 -2.51 1.42
N THR A 310 -16.85 -2.26 0.62
CA THR A 310 -16.82 -1.34 -0.53
C THR A 310 -18.08 -0.48 -0.61
N GLY A 311 -18.06 0.56 -1.46
CA GLY A 311 -19.27 1.32 -1.83
C GLY A 311 -19.72 2.40 -0.84
N PHE A 312 -18.93 2.70 0.20
CA PHE A 312 -19.20 3.71 1.24
C PHE A 312 -19.60 5.11 0.72
N GLU A 313 -19.23 5.46 -0.52
CA GLU A 313 -19.40 6.81 -1.06
C GLU A 313 -20.82 7.17 -1.49
N ASP A 314 -21.67 6.18 -1.82
CA ASP A 314 -23.03 6.46 -2.31
C ASP A 314 -23.94 7.07 -1.23
N ARG A 315 -23.65 6.80 0.06
CA ARG A 315 -24.36 7.44 1.19
C ARG A 315 -24.10 8.94 1.25
N ALA A 316 -22.85 9.37 1.04
CA ALA A 316 -22.47 10.79 1.03
C ALA A 316 -23.08 11.55 -0.15
N ARG A 317 -23.18 10.90 -1.31
CA ARG A 317 -23.82 11.44 -2.53
C ARG A 317 -25.34 11.51 -2.37
N LYS A 318 -26.00 10.48 -1.82
CA LYS A 318 -27.45 10.51 -1.52
C LYS A 318 -27.81 11.59 -0.49
N ALA A 319 -26.98 11.77 0.55
CA ALA A 319 -27.22 12.77 1.60
C ALA A 319 -27.19 14.24 1.10
N THR A 320 -26.54 14.52 -0.02
CA THR A 320 -26.46 15.87 -0.62
C THR A 320 -27.57 16.19 -1.64
N VAL A 321 -28.42 15.20 -2.00
CA VAL A 321 -29.52 15.37 -2.96
C VAL A 321 -30.90 15.17 -2.30
N ALA A 322 -31.06 15.68 -1.07
CA ALA A 322 -32.38 15.87 -0.48
C ALA A 322 -33.10 17.06 -1.17
N PRO A 323 -34.32 16.89 -1.72
CA PRO A 323 -35.03 17.97 -2.41
C PRO A 323 -35.45 19.06 -1.41
N SER A 324 -34.87 20.24 -1.56
CA SER A 324 -35.20 21.41 -0.72
C SER A 324 -36.65 21.85 -0.96
N GLN A 325 -37.54 21.53 -0.02
CA GLN A 325 -38.94 21.96 -0.09
C GLN A 325 -39.03 23.49 -0.11
N PRO A 326 -39.84 24.08 -1.01
CA PRO A 326 -40.01 25.53 -1.06
C PRO A 326 -40.70 26.02 0.20
N LYS A 327 -39.97 26.79 1.01
CA LYS A 327 -40.46 27.38 2.26
C LYS A 327 -41.57 28.38 1.94
N PRO A 328 -42.78 28.27 2.54
CA PRO A 328 -43.88 29.18 2.24
C PRO A 328 -43.55 30.61 2.68
N GLU A 329 -43.84 31.56 1.80
CA GLU A 329 -43.68 32.99 2.00
C GLU A 329 -44.81 33.50 2.92
N ALA A 330 -44.48 34.27 3.96
CA ALA A 330 -45.42 34.69 4.99
C ALA A 330 -45.93 36.11 4.74
N GLU A 331 -47.25 36.29 4.69
CA GLU A 331 -47.88 37.61 4.54
C GLU A 331 -47.50 38.56 5.69
N GLU A 332 -46.89 39.71 5.39
CA GLU A 332 -46.83 40.81 6.34
C GLU A 332 -48.23 41.44 6.52
N ARG A 333 -48.61 41.71 7.78
CA ARG A 333 -49.82 42.47 8.12
C ARG A 333 -49.45 43.63 9.06
N PRO A 334 -49.90 44.86 8.79
CA PRO A 334 -49.46 46.04 9.53
C PRO A 334 -50.14 46.17 10.90
N SER A 335 -49.41 46.71 11.87
CA SER A 335 -49.91 47.22 13.15
C SER A 335 -49.75 48.75 13.23
N SER A 336 -50.39 49.42 14.20
CA SER A 336 -50.99 50.73 13.94
C SER A 336 -50.89 51.79 15.06
N LEU A 337 -50.65 53.05 14.65
CA LEU A 337 -51.07 54.32 15.29
C LEU A 337 -50.38 54.73 16.62
N PRO A 338 -50.52 55.99 17.11
CA PRO A 338 -50.57 57.29 16.38
C PRO A 338 -49.83 58.49 17.05
N GLY A 339 -49.45 59.49 16.25
CA GLY A 339 -49.30 60.92 16.65
C GLY A 339 -48.00 61.32 17.41
N GLY A 340 -47.50 62.56 17.31
CA GLY A 340 -47.94 63.71 16.50
C GLY A 340 -46.99 64.93 16.60
N ASP A 341 -47.31 65.98 15.85
CA ASP A 341 -46.84 67.38 15.93
C ASP A 341 -45.34 67.78 15.75
N ASN A 342 -45.09 68.42 14.59
CA ASN A 342 -44.47 69.75 14.41
C ASN A 342 -42.93 70.01 14.54
N LEU A 343 -42.38 70.44 13.38
CA LEU A 343 -41.55 71.65 13.18
C LEU A 343 -40.13 71.78 13.82
N GLY A 344 -39.12 71.38 13.05
CA GLY A 344 -38.19 72.34 12.41
C GLY A 344 -36.90 72.82 13.13
N GLY A 345 -35.78 72.74 12.40
CA GLY A 345 -34.56 73.54 12.64
C GLY A 345 -33.32 72.76 13.11
N GLY A 346 -32.18 72.93 12.42
CA GLY A 346 -30.87 72.38 12.81
C GLY A 346 -29.90 72.20 11.64
N GLU A 347 -28.65 72.65 11.79
CA GLU A 347 -27.59 72.58 10.77
C GLU A 347 -26.76 71.28 10.83
N PRO A 348 -26.05 70.90 9.74
CA PRO A 348 -25.31 69.64 9.67
C PRO A 348 -23.95 69.69 10.40
N VAL A 349 -23.59 68.57 11.04
CA VAL A 349 -22.26 68.35 11.68
C VAL A 349 -21.48 67.30 10.88
N ARG A 350 -20.16 67.50 10.75
CA ARG A 350 -19.25 66.67 9.94
C ARG A 350 -18.66 65.49 10.71
N GLU A 351 -18.23 64.47 9.97
CA GLU A 351 -17.37 63.38 10.48
C GLU A 351 -16.00 63.87 10.96
N PRO A 352 -15.40 63.20 11.96
CA PRO A 352 -13.96 63.17 12.17
C PRO A 352 -13.35 61.83 11.68
N VAL A 353 -12.38 61.91 10.76
CA VAL A 353 -11.54 60.77 10.34
C VAL A 353 -10.63 60.33 11.51
N ARG A 354 -10.28 59.04 11.56
CA ARG A 354 -9.31 58.49 12.53
C ARG A 354 -7.92 58.35 11.91
N GLU A 355 -6.90 58.91 12.55
CA GLU A 355 -5.48 58.63 12.29
C GLU A 355 -4.89 57.67 13.36
N PRO A 356 -3.82 56.93 13.03
CA PRO A 356 -3.13 56.03 13.96
C PRO A 356 -2.19 56.77 14.92
N VAL A 357 -1.97 56.20 16.12
CA VAL A 357 -1.12 56.78 17.16
C VAL A 357 0.31 56.23 17.07
N ALA A 358 1.29 57.13 16.94
CA ALA A 358 2.71 56.83 17.11
C ALA A 358 3.16 57.00 18.59
N ARG A 359 4.31 56.42 18.95
CA ARG A 359 5.10 56.81 20.14
C ARG A 359 6.59 56.70 19.86
N ASP A 360 7.34 57.63 20.44
CA ASP A 360 8.71 57.95 20.07
C ASP A 360 9.79 57.13 20.81
N GLU A 361 10.98 57.12 20.21
CA GLU A 361 12.26 56.88 20.89
C GLU A 361 12.64 58.11 21.76
N VAL A 362 13.67 57.98 22.61
CA VAL A 362 14.75 59.00 22.74
C VAL A 362 15.90 58.52 23.64
N ARG A 363 17.08 58.30 23.03
CA ARG A 363 18.46 58.60 23.51
C ARG A 363 19.04 57.93 24.77
N ASP A 364 20.35 57.99 25.05
CA ASP A 364 21.62 58.03 24.26
C ASP A 364 22.78 58.14 25.28
N ASP A 365 23.92 57.43 25.08
CA ASP A 365 25.28 57.96 25.33
C ASP A 365 26.42 56.90 25.21
N ARG A 366 27.35 57.18 24.29
CA ARG A 366 28.85 57.08 24.40
C ARG A 366 29.60 55.75 24.24
N ARG A 367 30.93 55.93 24.06
CA ARG A 367 32.00 54.98 23.70
C ARG A 367 33.25 55.22 24.57
N ASP A 368 34.19 54.27 24.49
CA ASP A 368 35.62 54.34 24.88
C ASP A 368 35.87 54.53 26.41
N ASP A 369 36.80 53.82 27.07
CA ASP A 369 38.22 53.71 26.70
C ASP A 369 38.95 52.50 27.37
N ARG A 370 39.87 51.86 26.62
CA ARG A 370 41.20 51.28 27.02
C ARG A 370 41.42 50.19 28.11
N ARG A 371 42.22 49.17 27.67
CA ARG A 371 43.34 48.44 28.36
C ARG A 371 43.00 47.43 29.48
N ASP A 372 43.69 46.29 29.66
CA ASP A 372 44.63 45.45 28.86
C ASP A 372 44.30 43.96 29.28
N ASP A 373 45.09 42.86 29.30
CA ASP A 373 46.51 42.50 29.13
C ASP A 373 46.64 40.95 28.95
N ARG A 374 47.77 40.45 28.39
CA ARG A 374 48.25 39.03 28.26
C ARG A 374 47.38 38.01 27.47
N ASP A 375 47.88 37.34 26.42
CA ASP A 375 49.01 36.37 26.27
C ASP A 375 48.63 34.96 26.81
N THR A 376 48.56 33.89 26.00
CA THR A 376 49.60 33.35 25.09
C THR A 376 49.08 32.77 23.77
N GLY A 377 49.95 32.76 22.73
CA GLY A 377 49.58 32.39 21.36
C GLY A 377 50.02 31.00 20.87
N PHE A 378 49.30 30.47 19.87
CA PHE A 378 49.63 29.26 19.11
C PHE A 378 50.34 29.61 17.78
N THR A 379 51.37 28.86 17.40
CA THR A 379 51.80 28.68 15.99
C THR A 379 52.80 27.52 15.85
N PRO A 380 52.77 26.72 14.76
CA PRO A 380 53.66 25.57 14.57
C PRO A 380 55.00 25.96 13.90
N ARG A 381 56.02 25.11 14.07
CA ARG A 381 57.32 25.19 13.34
C ARG A 381 57.54 23.97 12.45
N SER A 382 58.29 24.16 11.36
CA SER A 382 58.49 23.15 10.31
C SER A 382 59.98 22.98 9.94
N ARG A 383 60.45 21.71 9.95
CA ARG A 383 61.74 21.22 9.37
C ARG A 383 63.00 21.87 10.04
N VAL A 384 64.26 21.44 9.85
CA VAL A 384 64.98 20.70 8.78
C VAL A 384 66.11 19.82 9.38
N SER A 385 66.50 18.76 8.66
CA SER A 385 67.79 18.01 8.68
C SER A 385 68.33 17.31 9.94
N GLY A 386 68.67 16.03 9.76
CA GLY A 386 69.69 15.23 10.47
C GLY A 386 69.76 13.84 9.82
N GLY A 387 70.93 13.25 9.58
CA GLY A 387 71.01 11.94 8.89
C GLY A 387 72.42 11.37 8.65
N LEU A 388 72.50 10.47 7.65
CA LEU A 388 73.64 9.63 7.16
C LEU A 388 73.78 8.20 7.73
N PHE A 389 74.38 7.36 6.86
CA PHE A 389 74.97 6.02 7.03
C PHE A 389 74.15 4.72 6.77
N THR A 390 74.15 4.35 5.48
CA THR A 390 74.49 3.02 4.89
C THR A 390 73.62 1.77 5.12
N ASP A 391 72.86 1.40 4.08
CA ASP A 391 73.07 0.25 3.15
C ASP A 391 73.83 -1.02 3.64
N GLY A 392 73.49 -2.24 3.14
CA GLY A 392 74.29 -3.42 3.51
C GLY A 392 73.99 -4.88 3.07
N SER A 393 72.88 -5.23 2.38
CA SER A 393 72.66 -6.55 1.72
C SER A 393 72.52 -7.87 2.56
N ARG A 394 72.22 -8.99 1.85
CA ARG A 394 72.04 -10.43 2.27
C ARG A 394 70.72 -10.73 3.00
N ARG A 395 69.90 -11.75 2.68
CA ARG A 395 70.00 -13.15 2.13
C ARG A 395 70.22 -14.29 3.14
N ASP A 396 69.47 -15.37 2.87
CA ASP A 396 69.63 -16.81 3.19
C ASP A 396 69.17 -17.39 4.56
N ALA A 397 68.10 -18.22 4.46
CA ALA A 397 67.75 -19.45 5.22
C ALA A 397 67.59 -19.37 6.77
N TYR A 398 66.79 -20.19 7.48
CA TYR A 398 66.37 -21.61 7.38
C TYR A 398 64.87 -21.75 7.78
N ARG A 399 64.01 -22.64 7.23
CA ARG A 399 63.88 -24.12 7.41
C ARG A 399 63.59 -24.52 8.88
N GLY A 400 62.59 -25.30 9.27
CA GLY A 400 61.49 -26.07 8.63
C GLY A 400 60.49 -26.54 9.75
N GLY A 401 59.56 -27.49 9.64
CA GLY A 401 59.10 -28.43 8.57
C GLY A 401 57.65 -28.92 8.90
N GLN A 402 56.95 -29.67 8.02
CA GLN A 402 56.81 -31.15 8.00
C GLN A 402 56.10 -31.77 9.24
N HIS A 403 55.21 -32.78 9.19
CA HIS A 403 54.56 -33.68 8.18
C HIS A 403 53.26 -34.25 8.87
N ARG A 404 52.39 -35.17 8.40
CA ARG A 404 52.16 -36.10 7.25
C ARG A 404 50.61 -36.20 7.07
N ASP A 405 50.00 -36.36 5.90
CA ASP A 405 49.85 -37.52 4.99
C ASP A 405 49.03 -38.73 5.53
N ASP A 406 48.41 -39.48 4.58
CA ASP A 406 47.71 -40.78 4.69
C ASP A 406 46.25 -40.83 5.25
N ARG A 407 45.26 -41.61 4.72
CA ARG A 407 45.11 -42.35 3.44
C ARG A 407 43.69 -42.97 3.23
N ARG A 408 43.37 -43.35 1.97
CA ARG A 408 42.43 -44.42 1.47
C ARG A 408 40.88 -44.25 1.48
N ASP A 409 40.30 -44.44 0.29
CA ASP A 409 39.40 -45.56 -0.16
C ASP A 409 38.58 -46.32 0.92
N ASP A 410 37.29 -46.64 0.75
CA ASP A 410 36.76 -47.58 -0.27
C ASP A 410 35.18 -47.60 -0.35
N ARG A 411 34.61 -47.63 -1.57
CA ARG A 411 33.29 -48.21 -2.04
C ARG A 411 31.91 -47.99 -1.37
N ARG A 412 30.93 -47.74 -2.28
CA ARG A 412 29.60 -48.41 -2.53
C ARG A 412 28.56 -47.33 -2.88
N ASP A 413 27.95 -47.31 -4.06
CA ASP A 413 26.99 -48.28 -4.66
C ASP A 413 25.70 -48.43 -3.83
N ASP A 414 24.63 -47.71 -4.23
CA ASP A 414 23.27 -48.26 -4.39
C ASP A 414 22.30 -47.21 -4.96
N ARG A 415 21.85 -47.41 -6.21
CA ARG A 415 20.49 -47.15 -6.77
C ARG A 415 20.51 -47.05 -8.29
N ALA A 416 19.72 -47.89 -8.94
CA ALA A 416 19.29 -47.72 -10.33
C ALA A 416 17.77 -47.89 -10.40
N PRO A 417 17.05 -47.03 -11.15
CA PRO A 417 15.76 -47.40 -11.73
C PRO A 417 16.00 -48.04 -13.10
N LYS A 418 15.37 -49.19 -13.34
CA LYS A 418 15.11 -49.67 -14.70
C LYS A 418 13.62 -49.57 -14.95
N ASP A 419 13.29 -48.93 -16.06
CA ASP A 419 11.92 -48.69 -16.51
C ASP A 419 11.64 -49.66 -17.68
N ASP A 420 11.19 -50.87 -17.35
CA ASP A 420 10.90 -51.93 -18.33
C ASP A 420 9.40 -51.91 -18.64
N GLY A 421 9.02 -51.14 -19.68
CA GLY A 421 7.62 -50.94 -20.08
C GLY A 421 6.95 -52.18 -20.70
N LEU A 422 5.64 -52.35 -20.44
CA LEU A 422 4.79 -53.39 -21.02
C LEU A 422 3.41 -52.85 -21.43
N ASP A 423 3.35 -52.21 -22.60
CA ASP A 423 2.10 -52.01 -23.34
C ASP A 423 1.67 -53.33 -24.01
N LEU A 424 0.50 -53.86 -23.65
CA LEU A 424 -0.28 -54.77 -24.51
C LEU A 424 -1.80 -54.52 -24.33
N PRO A 425 -2.60 -54.53 -25.42
CA PRO A 425 -4.02 -54.18 -25.37
C PRO A 425 -4.91 -55.33 -24.90
N GLY A 426 -6.03 -54.98 -24.25
CA GLY A 426 -6.99 -55.95 -23.68
C GLY A 426 -8.05 -56.47 -24.65
N TRP A 427 -8.74 -57.53 -24.23
CA TRP A 427 -9.98 -58.08 -24.78
C TRP A 427 -10.64 -59.01 -23.75
N ALA A 428 -11.97 -59.18 -23.87
CA ALA A 428 -12.89 -59.92 -22.97
C ALA A 428 -13.06 -59.32 -21.56
#